data_AF-A0A8H4A7X6-F1
#
_entry.id   AF-A0A8H4A7X6-F1
#
_cell.length_a   1.000
_cell.length_b   1.000
_cell.length_c   1.000
_cell.angle_alpha   90.00
_cell.angle_beta   90.00
_cell.angle_gamma   90.00
#
_symmetry.space_group_name_H-M   'P 1'
#
loop_
_entity.id
_entity.type
_entity.pdbx_description
1 polymer ?
#
loop_
_entity_poly.entity_id
_entity_poly.type
_entity_poly.pdbx_seq_one_letter_code
_entity_poly.pdbx_strand_id
1 'polypeptide(L)'
;MSLINLQERQELIQTYENQLKECYKKFEELLGELSWDIESLKIREQEFKSSTTCPFNSAHKVPTKSYEKHYKRCELKHHGITDCGKRKRLPSSTFFYENAPAVITLVKGESQQNLTDGTVKIGVGQSLTVSQRLAAYEREIVMSNQIREENQRQKRDEYQNFDEVWKAVQKKKGENQGQKSRTELLAEQRDYKRRRKSYRAKNIKITQRTPTQVHRDLIAAYMEDFKLLREFEKEMESQTQFP
;
A
#
# COMPACT_ATOMS: atom_id res chain seq x y z
N MET A 1 -50.31 1.36 -78.15
CA MET A 1 -49.92 2.59 -77.42
C MET A 1 -49.53 2.37 -75.94
N SER A 2 -49.61 1.17 -75.35
CA SER A 2 -49.27 0.98 -73.92
C SER A 2 -47.78 0.74 -73.61
N LEU A 3 -46.97 0.32 -74.59
CA LEU A 3 -45.54 0.02 -74.39
C LEU A 3 -44.67 1.28 -74.22
N ILE A 4 -45.07 2.39 -74.86
CA ILE A 4 -44.31 3.66 -74.83
C ILE A 4 -44.30 4.26 -73.41
N ASN A 5 -45.43 4.18 -72.69
CA ASN A 5 -45.57 4.66 -71.32
C ASN A 5 -44.75 3.84 -70.31
N LEU A 6 -44.53 2.55 -70.58
CA LEU A 6 -43.72 1.68 -69.73
C LEU A 6 -42.22 1.99 -69.89
N GLN A 7 -41.78 2.27 -71.11
CA GLN A 7 -40.41 2.61 -71.43
C GLN A 7 -40.01 3.96 -70.80
N GLU A 8 -40.83 5.00 -70.99
CA GLU A 8 -40.63 6.33 -70.37
C GLU A 8 -40.57 6.24 -68.84
N ARG A 9 -41.41 5.39 -68.23
CA ARG A 9 -41.38 5.14 -66.80
C ARG A 9 -40.09 4.45 -66.34
N GLN A 10 -39.57 3.50 -67.13
CA GLN A 10 -38.31 2.82 -66.83
C GLN A 10 -37.13 3.79 -66.93
N GLU A 11 -37.10 4.65 -67.95
CA GLU A 11 -36.09 5.70 -68.09
C GLU A 11 -36.12 6.66 -66.90
N LEU A 12 -37.33 7.08 -66.49
CA LEU A 12 -37.50 7.96 -65.34
C LEU A 12 -37.03 7.29 -64.02
N ILE A 13 -37.29 6.00 -63.82
CA ILE A 13 -36.75 5.25 -62.67
C ILE A 13 -35.21 5.21 -62.74
N GLN A 14 -34.64 4.93 -63.91
CA GLN A 14 -33.19 4.91 -64.08
C GLN A 14 -32.56 6.28 -63.80
N THR A 15 -33.21 7.37 -64.18
CA THR A 15 -32.73 8.73 -63.86
C THR A 15 -32.69 8.97 -62.35
N TYR A 16 -33.73 8.57 -61.61
CA TYR A 16 -33.76 8.70 -60.15
C TYR A 16 -32.74 7.79 -59.47
N GLU A 17 -32.55 6.56 -59.95
CA GLU A 17 -31.50 5.68 -59.43
C GLU A 17 -30.11 6.26 -59.63
N ASN A 18 -29.86 6.90 -60.77
CA ASN A 18 -28.59 7.56 -61.06
C ASN A 18 -28.38 8.79 -60.16
N GLN A 19 -29.43 9.60 -59.95
CA GLN A 19 -29.38 10.72 -59.02
C GLN A 19 -29.12 10.27 -57.58
N LEU A 20 -29.76 9.19 -57.13
CA LEU A 20 -29.50 8.61 -55.81
C LEU A 20 -28.04 8.17 -55.68
N LYS A 21 -27.50 7.46 -56.67
CA LYS A 21 -26.09 7.03 -56.68
C LYS A 21 -25.12 8.21 -56.62
N GLU A 22 -25.42 9.29 -57.35
CA GLU A 22 -24.58 10.50 -57.34
C GLU A 22 -24.62 11.21 -55.99
N CYS A 23 -25.80 11.32 -55.37
CA CYS A 23 -25.95 11.86 -54.02
C CYS A 23 -25.23 11.02 -52.96
N TYR A 24 -25.29 9.69 -53.05
CA TYR A 24 -24.56 8.80 -52.13
C TYR A 24 -23.04 8.98 -52.26
N LYS A 25 -22.50 9.12 -53.48
CA LYS A 25 -21.08 9.42 -53.68
C LYS A 25 -20.66 10.75 -53.05
N LYS A 26 -21.43 11.82 -53.28
CA LYS A 26 -21.19 13.13 -52.66
C LYS A 26 -21.22 13.04 -51.13
N PHE A 27 -22.13 12.24 -50.58
CA PHE A 27 -22.22 12.01 -49.14
C PHE A 27 -21.00 11.25 -48.60
N GLU A 28 -20.53 10.21 -49.30
CA GLU A 28 -19.31 9.47 -48.94
C GLU A 28 -18.06 10.35 -49.00
N GLU A 29 -17.94 11.20 -50.01
CA GLU A 29 -16.85 12.18 -50.13
C GLU A 29 -16.82 13.14 -48.93
N LEU A 30 -17.97 13.75 -48.59
CA LEU A 30 -18.09 14.63 -47.43
C LEU A 30 -17.79 13.93 -46.10
N LEU A 31 -18.21 12.68 -45.94
CA LEU A 31 -17.87 11.89 -44.76
C LEU A 31 -16.38 11.57 -44.70
N GLY A 32 -15.76 11.30 -45.84
CA GLY A 32 -14.31 11.12 -45.97
C GLY A 32 -13.53 12.35 -45.53
N GLU A 33 -13.97 13.56 -45.95
CA GLU A 33 -13.38 14.83 -45.50
C GLU A 33 -13.47 15.02 -43.97
N LEU A 34 -14.58 14.58 -43.37
CA LEU A 34 -14.80 14.65 -41.93
C LEU A 34 -14.19 13.46 -41.16
N SER A 35 -13.51 12.53 -41.83
CA SER A 35 -12.99 11.28 -41.26
C SER A 35 -14.05 10.43 -40.53
N TRP A 36 -15.29 10.49 -41.00
CA TRP A 36 -16.41 9.74 -40.44
C TRP A 36 -16.83 8.59 -41.35
N ASP A 37 -17.29 7.50 -40.75
CA ASP A 37 -17.76 6.33 -41.48
C ASP A 37 -19.28 6.16 -41.32
N ILE A 38 -19.96 5.75 -42.39
CA ILE A 38 -21.41 5.54 -42.41
C ILE A 38 -21.81 4.49 -41.36
N GLU A 39 -21.02 3.43 -41.19
CA GLU A 39 -21.30 2.40 -40.19
C GLU A 39 -21.16 2.96 -38.77
N SER A 40 -20.14 3.78 -38.52
CA SER A 40 -19.96 4.45 -37.22
C SER A 40 -21.11 5.38 -36.87
N LEU A 41 -21.69 6.07 -37.87
CA LEU A 41 -22.85 6.93 -37.69
C LEU A 41 -24.12 6.12 -37.40
N LYS A 42 -24.33 5.00 -38.10
CA LYS A 42 -25.46 4.08 -37.83
C LYS A 42 -25.37 3.50 -36.42
N ILE A 43 -24.19 3.10 -35.97
CA ILE A 43 -23.96 2.61 -34.60
C ILE A 43 -24.31 3.72 -33.59
N ARG A 44 -23.83 4.94 -33.82
CA ARG A 44 -24.11 6.08 -32.94
C ARG A 44 -25.59 6.44 -32.90
N GLU A 45 -26.29 6.34 -34.03
CA GLU A 45 -27.75 6.55 -34.11
C GLU A 45 -28.50 5.49 -33.29
N GLN A 46 -28.13 4.22 -33.39
CA GLN A 46 -28.71 3.15 -32.59
C GLN A 46 -28.43 3.32 -31.09
N GLU A 47 -27.23 3.78 -30.72
CA GLU A 47 -26.89 4.09 -29.33
C GLU A 47 -27.68 5.28 -28.77
N PHE A 48 -27.94 6.29 -29.61
CA PHE A 48 -28.76 7.44 -29.22
C PHE A 48 -30.24 7.05 -29.04
N LYS A 49 -30.75 6.18 -29.93
CA LYS A 49 -32.11 5.63 -29.82
C LYS A 49 -32.29 4.76 -28.58
N SER A 50 -31.24 4.07 -28.13
CA SER A 50 -31.23 3.25 -26.91
C SER A 50 -30.78 4.04 -25.67
N SER A 51 -31.14 5.31 -25.57
CA SER A 51 -30.87 6.15 -24.39
C SER A 51 -31.99 6.08 -23.36
N THR A 52 -31.61 6.05 -22.08
CA THR A 52 -32.51 6.12 -20.93
C THR A 52 -32.31 7.43 -20.18
N THR A 53 -33.34 7.89 -19.46
CA THR A 53 -33.26 9.08 -18.61
C THR A 53 -32.66 8.72 -17.24
N CYS A 54 -31.82 9.60 -16.71
CA CYS A 54 -31.24 9.40 -15.37
C CYS A 54 -32.25 9.72 -14.26
N PRO A 55 -32.35 8.88 -13.19
CA PRO A 55 -33.21 9.16 -12.04
C PRO A 55 -32.83 10.42 -11.24
N PHE A 56 -31.54 10.77 -11.20
CA PHE A 56 -31.02 11.88 -10.39
C PHE A 56 -31.01 13.23 -11.10
N ASN A 57 -31.16 13.24 -12.43
CA ASN A 57 -31.28 14.47 -13.21
C ASN A 57 -32.08 14.20 -14.49
N SER A 58 -33.28 14.78 -14.58
CA SER A 58 -34.19 14.64 -15.71
C SER A 58 -33.63 15.21 -17.02
N ALA A 59 -32.66 16.12 -16.97
CA ALA A 59 -32.00 16.66 -18.16
C ALA A 59 -30.96 15.69 -18.77
N HIS A 60 -30.58 14.62 -18.06
CA HIS A 60 -29.59 13.66 -18.56
C HIS A 60 -30.27 12.53 -19.34
N LYS A 61 -29.95 12.44 -20.64
CA LYS A 61 -30.21 11.27 -21.48
C LYS A 61 -28.92 10.52 -21.73
N VAL A 62 -28.89 9.24 -21.38
CA VAL A 62 -27.66 8.45 -21.33
C VAL A 62 -27.86 7.14 -22.08
N PRO A 63 -26.94 6.76 -22.99
CA PRO A 63 -27.00 5.45 -23.65
C PRO A 63 -26.94 4.30 -22.65
N THR A 64 -27.77 3.27 -22.85
CA THR A 64 -27.83 2.05 -22.03
C THR A 64 -26.47 1.45 -21.71
N LYS A 65 -25.58 1.33 -22.71
CA LYS A 65 -24.20 0.81 -22.55
C LYS A 65 -23.36 1.56 -21.50
N SER A 66 -23.64 2.84 -21.31
CA SER A 66 -22.91 3.73 -20.40
C SER A 66 -23.68 4.08 -19.12
N TYR A 67 -24.91 3.58 -18.99
CA TYR A 67 -25.84 3.95 -17.92
C TYR A 67 -25.28 3.65 -16.53
N GLU A 68 -24.68 2.46 -16.31
CA GLU A 68 -24.13 2.11 -14.99
C GLU A 68 -23.00 3.05 -14.54
N LYS A 69 -22.11 3.42 -15.46
CA LYS A 69 -21.01 4.35 -15.18
C LYS A 69 -21.53 5.75 -14.88
N HIS A 70 -22.56 6.17 -15.62
CA HIS A 70 -23.24 7.44 -15.38
C HIS A 70 -23.96 7.43 -14.02
N TYR A 71 -24.74 6.39 -13.74
CA TYR A 71 -25.56 6.26 -12.53
C TYR A 71 -24.71 6.50 -11.29
N LYS A 72 -23.58 5.78 -11.16
CA LYS A 72 -22.65 5.95 -10.03
C LYS A 72 -22.12 7.37 -9.90
N ARG A 73 -21.73 8.01 -11.01
CA ARG A 73 -21.22 9.39 -10.98
C ARG A 73 -22.31 10.40 -10.66
N CYS A 74 -23.51 10.22 -11.20
CA CYS A 74 -24.64 11.12 -11.04
C CYS A 74 -25.25 11.00 -9.64
N GLU A 75 -25.32 9.80 -9.10
CA GLU A 75 -25.68 9.50 -7.70
C GLU A 75 -24.74 10.24 -6.74
N LEU A 76 -23.42 10.05 -6.89
CA LEU A 76 -22.42 10.74 -6.08
C LEU A 76 -22.55 12.26 -6.17
N LYS A 77 -22.75 12.79 -7.38
CA LYS A 77 -22.92 14.23 -7.61
C LYS A 77 -24.20 14.77 -6.99
N HIS A 78 -25.30 14.01 -7.05
CA HIS A 78 -26.57 14.36 -6.41
C HIS A 78 -26.42 14.45 -4.88
N HIS A 79 -25.62 13.56 -4.29
CA HIS A 79 -25.26 13.61 -2.87
C HIS A 79 -24.16 14.65 -2.52
N GLY A 80 -23.81 15.56 -3.44
CA GLY A 80 -22.85 16.63 -3.20
C GLY A 80 -21.38 16.22 -3.33
N ILE A 81 -21.08 14.99 -3.72
CA ILE A 81 -19.70 14.53 -3.99
C ILE A 81 -19.36 14.88 -5.43
N THR A 82 -18.85 16.09 -5.63
CA THR A 82 -18.52 16.63 -6.96
C THR A 82 -17.22 16.08 -7.55
N ASP A 83 -16.31 15.58 -6.70
CA ASP A 83 -14.99 15.11 -7.12
C ASP A 83 -14.96 13.58 -7.31
N CYS A 84 -15.68 13.11 -8.32
CA CYS A 84 -15.75 11.70 -8.70
C CYS A 84 -14.72 11.29 -9.78
N GLY A 85 -13.64 12.07 -9.97
CA GLY A 85 -12.67 11.76 -11.02
C GLY A 85 -11.37 12.55 -11.09
N LYS A 86 -11.11 13.53 -10.21
CA LYS A 86 -9.84 14.29 -10.25
C LYS A 86 -9.23 14.48 -8.86
N ARG A 87 -9.32 13.48 -7.98
CA ARG A 87 -8.31 13.40 -6.91
C ARG A 87 -6.96 13.26 -7.61
N LYS A 88 -6.15 14.33 -7.57
CA LYS A 88 -4.73 14.24 -7.93
C LYS A 88 -4.22 13.00 -7.23
N ARG A 89 -3.55 12.09 -7.97
CA ARG A 89 -2.89 10.94 -7.32
C ARG A 89 -2.11 11.54 -6.15
N LEU A 90 -2.43 11.10 -4.93
CA LEU A 90 -1.66 11.55 -3.80
C LEU A 90 -0.20 11.19 -4.10
N PRO A 91 0.75 12.09 -3.81
CA PRO A 91 2.16 11.77 -3.99
C PRO A 91 2.44 10.45 -3.26
N SER A 92 3.22 9.58 -3.90
CA SER A 92 3.61 8.30 -3.31
C SER A 92 4.15 8.53 -1.91
N SER A 93 3.96 7.57 -1.01
CA SER A 93 4.64 7.60 0.29
C SER A 93 6.15 7.74 0.15
N THR A 94 6.71 7.29 -0.99
CA THR A 94 8.10 7.52 -1.42
C THR A 94 8.51 8.98 -1.26
N PHE A 95 7.67 9.95 -1.63
CA PHE A 95 7.96 11.38 -1.53
C PHE A 95 8.38 11.81 -0.12
N PHE A 96 7.74 11.25 0.92
CA PHE A 96 8.06 11.60 2.31
C PHE A 96 9.38 11.00 2.79
N TYR A 97 9.90 9.99 2.09
CA TYR A 97 11.05 9.19 2.51
C TYR A 97 12.23 9.24 1.54
N GLU A 98 12.19 10.09 0.50
CA GLU A 98 13.28 10.25 -0.49
C GLU A 98 14.64 10.47 0.17
N ASN A 99 14.67 11.22 1.27
CA ASN A 99 15.90 11.57 1.99
C ASN A 99 16.07 10.80 3.32
N ALA A 100 15.24 9.80 3.59
CA ALA A 100 15.28 9.08 4.85
C ALA A 100 16.24 7.87 4.74
N PRO A 101 17.46 7.94 5.31
CA PRO A 101 18.46 6.88 5.18
C PRO A 101 18.08 5.60 5.94
N ALA A 102 16.95 5.58 6.63
CA ALA A 102 16.41 4.42 7.33
C ALA A 102 15.34 3.69 6.49
N VAL A 103 14.66 4.37 5.56
CA VAL A 103 13.52 3.83 4.83
C VAL A 103 13.96 3.33 3.46
N ILE A 104 13.59 2.10 3.12
CA ILE A 104 13.89 1.51 1.83
C ILE A 104 12.57 1.33 1.07
N THR A 105 12.49 1.90 -0.12
CA THR A 105 11.27 1.83 -0.94
C THR A 105 11.27 0.54 -1.73
N LEU A 106 10.33 -0.36 -1.44
CA LEU A 106 10.09 -1.55 -2.24
C LEU A 106 9.27 -1.18 -3.48
N VAL A 107 9.94 -0.77 -4.56
CA VAL A 107 9.26 -0.50 -5.84
C VAL A 107 8.89 -1.83 -6.48
N LYS A 108 7.68 -2.31 -6.19
CA LYS A 108 7.12 -3.57 -6.68
C LYS A 108 7.03 -3.66 -8.23
N GLY A 109 7.28 -2.56 -8.96
CA GLY A 109 7.11 -2.48 -10.41
C GLY A 109 8.25 -3.06 -11.24
N GLU A 110 9.49 -3.02 -10.76
CA GLU A 110 10.65 -3.42 -11.60
C GLU A 110 10.91 -4.92 -11.54
N SER A 111 10.67 -5.55 -10.38
CA SER A 111 10.80 -7.01 -10.23
C SER A 111 9.62 -7.81 -10.77
N GLN A 112 8.56 -7.15 -11.26
CA GLN A 112 7.33 -7.80 -11.76
C GLN A 112 7.35 -8.16 -13.24
N GLN A 113 8.37 -7.76 -14.02
CA GLN A 113 8.46 -8.19 -15.42
C GLN A 113 8.57 -9.71 -15.58
N ASN A 114 8.93 -10.42 -14.51
CA ASN A 114 8.97 -11.89 -14.47
C ASN A 114 7.86 -12.55 -13.63
N LEU A 115 6.80 -11.83 -13.23
CA LEU A 115 5.72 -12.37 -12.37
C LEU A 115 4.31 -12.37 -12.98
N THR A 116 4.14 -12.02 -14.26
CA THR A 116 2.83 -12.11 -14.93
C THR A 116 2.48 -13.49 -15.47
N ASP A 117 3.37 -14.49 -15.38
CA ASP A 117 3.12 -15.83 -15.92
C ASP A 117 2.69 -16.88 -14.87
N GLY A 118 2.51 -16.50 -13.59
CA GLY A 118 2.20 -17.50 -12.56
C GLY A 118 1.53 -17.03 -11.27
N THR A 119 1.03 -15.80 -11.20
CA THR A 119 0.25 -15.39 -10.01
C THR A 119 -1.15 -16.01 -10.07
N VAL A 120 -1.30 -17.15 -9.40
CA VAL A 120 -2.60 -17.70 -9.03
C VAL A 120 -3.40 -16.56 -8.39
N LYS A 121 -4.50 -16.16 -9.04
CA LYS A 121 -5.45 -15.19 -8.51
C LYS A 121 -6.14 -15.83 -7.30
N ILE A 122 -5.52 -15.72 -6.13
CA ILE A 122 -6.09 -16.23 -4.88
C ILE A 122 -7.27 -15.32 -4.56
N GLY A 123 -8.48 -15.87 -4.65
CA GLY A 123 -9.70 -15.18 -4.24
C GLY A 123 -9.62 -14.79 -2.76
N VAL A 124 -10.28 -13.68 -2.40
CA VAL A 124 -10.40 -13.24 -1.01
C VAL A 124 -10.95 -14.39 -0.17
N GLY A 125 -10.15 -14.92 0.77
CA GLY A 125 -10.54 -16.00 1.69
C GLY A 125 -9.88 -17.36 1.45
N GLN A 126 -9.03 -17.54 0.44
CA GLN A 126 -8.27 -18.79 0.26
C GLN A 126 -6.90 -18.72 0.96
N SER A 127 -6.66 -19.62 1.93
CA SER A 127 -5.36 -19.74 2.59
C SER A 127 -4.38 -20.52 1.69
N LEU A 128 -3.24 -19.91 1.38
CA LEU A 128 -2.10 -20.57 0.74
C LEU A 128 -1.73 -21.88 1.45
N THR A 129 -1.25 -22.88 0.71
CA THR A 129 -0.68 -24.08 1.33
C THR A 129 0.61 -23.73 2.08
N VAL A 130 1.05 -24.58 3.03
CA VAL A 130 2.30 -24.37 3.79
C VAL A 130 3.48 -24.18 2.84
N SER A 131 3.60 -25.04 1.83
CA SER A 131 4.67 -24.96 0.82
C SER A 131 4.64 -23.66 0.02
N GLN A 132 3.46 -23.18 -0.38
CA GLN A 132 3.36 -21.90 -1.10
C GLN A 132 3.71 -20.70 -0.22
N ARG A 133 3.38 -20.75 1.09
CA ARG A 133 3.81 -19.71 2.05
C ARG A 133 5.31 -19.70 2.24
N LEU A 134 5.94 -20.87 2.37
CA LEU A 134 7.40 -20.98 2.47
C LEU A 134 8.08 -20.44 1.22
N ALA A 135 7.62 -20.81 0.03
CA ALA A 135 8.17 -20.30 -1.22
C ALA A 135 7.97 -18.78 -1.37
N ALA A 136 6.87 -18.21 -0.86
CA ALA A 136 6.69 -16.77 -0.82
C ALA A 136 7.67 -16.09 0.14
N TYR A 137 7.84 -16.63 1.34
CA TYR A 137 8.79 -16.15 2.34
C TYR A 137 10.23 -16.18 1.81
N GLU A 138 10.67 -17.28 1.22
CA GLU A 138 12.02 -17.41 0.66
C GLU A 138 12.29 -16.35 -0.42
N ARG A 139 11.33 -16.10 -1.31
CA ARG A 139 11.44 -15.05 -2.32
C ARG A 139 11.55 -13.65 -1.70
N GLU A 140 10.75 -13.37 -0.67
CA GLU A 140 10.80 -12.08 0.05
C GLU A 140 12.13 -11.87 0.78
N ILE A 141 12.70 -12.94 1.36
CA ILE A 141 14.02 -12.90 2.00
C ILE A 141 15.12 -12.62 0.99
N VAL A 142 15.13 -13.32 -0.15
CA VAL A 142 16.14 -13.09 -1.21
C VAL A 142 16.05 -11.64 -1.71
N MET A 143 14.84 -11.16 -2.00
CA MET A 143 14.62 -9.78 -2.44
C MET A 143 15.09 -8.77 -1.39
N SER A 144 14.78 -9.02 -0.12
CA SER A 144 15.20 -8.14 0.98
C SER A 144 16.73 -8.08 1.13
N ASN A 145 17.42 -9.21 0.95
CA ASN A 145 18.88 -9.27 1.00
C ASN A 145 19.51 -8.51 -0.17
N GLN A 146 19.03 -8.72 -1.41
CA GLN A 146 19.50 -8.00 -2.59
C GLN A 146 19.38 -6.48 -2.42
N ILE A 147 18.24 -6.02 -1.91
CA ILE A 147 17.99 -4.61 -1.66
C ILE A 147 18.93 -4.06 -0.57
N ARG A 148 19.23 -4.84 0.48
CA ARG A 148 20.20 -4.45 1.51
C ARG A 148 21.61 -4.33 0.92
N GLU A 149 22.02 -5.24 0.06
CA GLU A 149 23.31 -5.22 -0.65
C GLU A 149 23.44 -4.00 -1.55
N GLU A 150 22.43 -3.71 -2.38
CA GLU A 150 22.38 -2.52 -3.25
C GLU A 150 22.54 -1.22 -2.45
N ASN A 151 21.92 -1.16 -1.28
CA ASN A 151 21.97 0.00 -0.39
C ASN A 151 23.15 -0.03 0.60
N GLN A 152 24.10 -0.96 0.45
CA GLN A 152 25.28 -1.14 1.30
C GLN A 152 24.95 -1.21 2.81
N ARG A 153 23.79 -1.79 3.16
CA ARG A 153 23.35 -1.92 4.54
C ARG A 153 23.79 -3.26 5.11
N GLN A 154 24.49 -3.21 6.24
CA GLN A 154 24.83 -4.41 6.99
C GLN A 154 23.60 -5.07 7.61
N LYS A 155 23.60 -6.41 7.60
CA LYS A 155 22.58 -7.24 8.25
C LYS A 155 22.78 -7.14 9.77
N ARG A 156 22.03 -6.27 10.45
CA ARG A 156 22.06 -6.13 11.92
C ARG A 156 21.34 -7.27 12.66
N ASP A 157 20.68 -8.16 11.94
CA ASP A 157 19.80 -9.18 12.51
C ASP A 157 20.55 -10.43 13.00
N GLU A 158 21.83 -10.56 12.65
CA GLU A 158 22.67 -11.68 13.09
C GLU A 158 23.68 -11.20 14.14
N TYR A 159 23.22 -11.09 15.39
CA TYR A 159 24.14 -11.16 16.52
C TYR A 159 24.72 -12.58 16.57
N GLN A 160 25.78 -12.82 15.81
CA GLN A 160 26.67 -13.95 16.07
C GLN A 160 27.06 -13.88 17.56
N ASN A 161 26.83 -14.96 18.31
CA ASN A 161 27.11 -15.04 19.75
C ASN A 161 26.26 -14.14 20.66
N PHE A 162 24.98 -13.88 20.32
CA PHE A 162 24.04 -13.13 21.16
C PHE A 162 24.08 -13.56 22.64
N ASP A 163 24.10 -14.87 22.91
CA ASP A 163 24.15 -15.41 24.28
C ASP A 163 25.43 -15.02 25.04
N GLU A 164 26.57 -14.94 24.37
CA GLU A 164 27.85 -14.57 24.98
C GLU A 164 27.90 -13.06 25.28
N VAL A 165 27.46 -12.24 24.31
CA VAL A 165 27.34 -10.79 24.45
C VAL A 165 26.35 -10.44 25.58
N TRP A 166 25.21 -11.12 25.63
CA TRP A 166 24.21 -10.91 26.67
C TRP A 166 24.74 -11.29 28.06
N LYS A 167 25.47 -12.41 28.18
CA LYS A 167 26.14 -12.79 29.44
C LYS A 167 27.18 -11.75 29.87
N ALA A 168 27.96 -11.18 28.94
CA ALA A 168 28.93 -10.13 29.24
C ALA A 168 28.26 -8.84 29.73
N VAL A 169 27.15 -8.43 29.10
CA VAL A 169 26.33 -7.27 29.52
C VAL A 169 25.75 -7.48 30.93
N GLN A 170 25.21 -8.66 31.22
CA GLN A 170 24.70 -8.98 32.55
C GLN A 170 25.80 -8.96 33.62
N LYS A 171 27.01 -9.41 33.28
CA LYS A 171 28.17 -9.34 34.19
C LYS A 171 28.55 -7.89 34.49
N LYS A 172 28.69 -7.05 33.46
CA LYS A 172 28.95 -5.60 33.63
C LYS A 172 27.86 -4.90 34.44
N LYS A 173 26.60 -5.29 34.25
CA LYS A 173 25.48 -4.78 35.04
C LYS A 173 25.61 -5.15 36.52
N GLY A 174 26.02 -6.39 36.81
CA GLY A 174 26.29 -6.85 38.18
C GLY A 174 27.48 -6.14 38.84
N GLU A 175 28.49 -5.76 38.06
CA GLU A 175 29.65 -4.99 38.54
C GLU A 175 29.31 -3.50 38.78
N ASN A 176 28.49 -2.90 37.91
CA ASN A 176 28.02 -1.51 38.04
C ASN A 176 26.91 -1.32 39.09
N GLN A 177 26.15 -2.38 39.41
CA GLN A 177 25.26 -2.39 40.57
C GLN A 177 26.13 -2.47 41.83
N GLY A 178 26.69 -1.33 42.23
CA GLY A 178 27.57 -1.19 43.37
C GLY A 178 27.04 -1.99 44.56
N GLN A 179 27.81 -2.99 44.98
CA GLN A 179 27.46 -3.79 46.14
C GLN A 179 27.35 -2.87 47.34
N LYS A 180 26.16 -2.79 47.96
CA LYS A 180 25.95 -2.00 49.16
C LYS A 180 27.00 -2.37 50.19
N SER A 181 27.70 -1.38 50.71
CA SER A 181 28.74 -1.62 51.70
C SER A 181 28.15 -2.24 52.96
N ARG A 182 28.94 -3.04 53.69
CA ARG A 182 28.48 -3.68 54.94
C ARG A 182 27.90 -2.67 55.94
N THR A 183 28.44 -1.46 56.00
CA THR A 183 28.00 -0.37 56.88
C THR A 183 26.65 0.20 56.44
N GLU A 184 26.42 0.34 55.13
CA GLU A 184 25.16 0.77 54.54
C GLU A 184 24.04 -0.27 54.79
N LEU A 185 24.33 -1.56 54.62
CA LEU A 185 23.40 -2.64 54.95
C LEU A 185 23.00 -2.61 56.43
N LEU A 186 23.96 -2.40 57.34
CA LEU A 186 23.68 -2.25 58.77
C LEU A 186 22.89 -0.98 59.08
N ALA A 187 23.10 0.11 58.34
CA ALA A 187 22.31 1.33 58.45
C ALA A 187 20.86 1.10 58.02
N GLU A 188 20.63 0.44 56.88
CA GLU A 188 19.29 0.07 56.39
C GLU A 188 18.56 -0.84 57.39
N GLN A 189 19.23 -1.84 57.95
CA GLN A 189 18.62 -2.72 58.97
C GLN A 189 18.24 -1.97 60.25
N ARG A 190 19.08 -1.03 60.70
CA ARG A 190 18.77 -0.16 61.86
C ARG A 190 17.58 0.74 61.56
N ASP A 191 17.54 1.32 60.37
CA ASP A 191 16.41 2.16 59.93
C ASP A 191 15.11 1.35 59.83
N TYR A 192 15.17 0.17 59.21
CA TYR A 192 14.05 -0.76 59.14
C TYR A 192 13.52 -1.14 60.52
N LYS A 193 14.42 -1.41 61.49
CA LYS A 193 14.05 -1.67 62.89
C LYS A 193 13.43 -0.45 63.59
N ARG A 194 13.81 0.78 63.23
CA ARG A 194 13.23 2.03 63.76
C ARG A 194 11.84 2.35 63.20
N ARG A 195 11.54 1.99 61.94
CA ARG A 195 10.22 2.28 61.33
C ARG A 195 9.09 1.54 62.06
N ARG A 196 7.99 2.25 62.35
CA ARG A 196 6.76 1.70 62.97
C ARG A 196 6.18 0.56 62.11
N LYS A 197 5.63 -0.48 62.76
CA LYS A 197 5.08 -1.68 62.10
C LYS A 197 4.02 -1.37 61.03
N SER A 198 3.18 -0.35 61.26
CA SER A 198 2.17 0.11 60.30
C SER A 198 2.76 0.64 58.99
N TYR A 199 3.96 1.23 59.00
CA TYR A 199 4.66 1.66 57.78
C TYR A 199 5.36 0.51 57.05
N ARG A 200 5.76 -0.56 57.76
CA ARG A 200 6.36 -1.74 57.14
C ARG A 200 5.37 -2.48 56.23
N ALA A 201 4.11 -2.60 56.66
CA ALA A 201 3.06 -3.29 55.89
C ALA A 201 2.33 -2.38 54.89
N LYS A 202 2.25 -1.06 55.13
CA LYS A 202 1.64 -0.11 54.19
C LYS A 202 2.43 0.04 52.89
N ASN A 203 3.75 -0.14 52.93
CA ASN A 203 4.56 -0.14 51.72
C ASN A 203 4.08 -1.22 50.74
N ILE A 204 3.78 -2.45 51.16
CA ILE A 204 3.42 -3.55 50.24
C ILE A 204 2.18 -3.25 49.37
N LYS A 205 1.17 -2.55 49.91
CA LYS A 205 -0.05 -2.16 49.16
C LYS A 205 0.08 -0.81 48.44
N ILE A 206 0.92 0.11 48.92
CA ILE A 206 1.22 1.41 48.28
C ILE A 206 2.27 1.25 47.17
N THR A 207 3.15 0.27 47.27
CA THR A 207 4.20 -0.09 46.31
C THR A 207 3.76 -1.19 45.35
N GLN A 208 2.48 -1.57 45.31
CA GLN A 208 1.98 -2.34 44.18
C GLN A 208 2.10 -1.45 42.96
N ARG A 209 3.15 -1.69 42.19
CA ARG A 209 3.42 -0.93 40.97
C ARG A 209 2.23 -1.12 40.04
N THR A 210 1.69 -0.01 39.54
CA THR A 210 0.65 -0.09 38.53
C THR A 210 1.20 -0.82 37.30
N PRO A 211 0.35 -1.47 36.49
CA PRO A 211 0.80 -2.10 35.26
C PRO A 211 1.68 -1.14 34.43
N THR A 212 1.27 0.13 34.28
CA THR A 212 2.05 1.15 33.58
C THR A 212 3.43 1.40 34.21
N GLN A 213 3.54 1.43 35.53
CA GLN A 213 4.81 1.61 36.22
C GLN A 213 5.74 0.40 36.03
N VAL A 214 5.19 -0.82 36.08
CA VAL A 214 5.95 -2.04 35.76
C VAL A 214 6.51 -1.98 34.35
N HIS A 215 5.72 -1.54 33.37
CA HIS A 215 6.18 -1.40 31.99
C HIS A 215 7.27 -0.33 31.85
N ARG A 216 7.14 0.82 32.54
CA ARG A 216 8.19 1.86 32.56
C ARG A 216 9.49 1.35 33.15
N ASP A 217 9.43 0.60 34.24
CA ASP A 217 10.61 0.03 34.89
C ASP A 217 11.28 -1.04 34.02
N LEU A 218 10.48 -1.88 33.33
CA LEU A 218 10.97 -2.84 32.34
C LEU A 218 11.70 -2.12 31.20
N ILE A 219 11.08 -1.08 30.62
CA ILE A 219 11.69 -0.29 29.55
C ILE A 219 12.99 0.33 30.05
N ALA A 220 13.00 0.93 31.24
CA ALA A 220 14.21 1.52 31.82
C ALA A 220 15.33 0.49 31.98
N ALA A 221 15.01 -0.70 32.51
CA ALA A 221 15.97 -1.79 32.67
C ALA A 221 16.56 -2.26 31.33
N TYR A 222 15.73 -2.42 30.30
CA TYR A 222 16.19 -2.77 28.96
C TYR A 222 17.02 -1.65 28.31
N MET A 223 16.63 -0.39 28.52
CA MET A 223 17.38 0.76 28.01
C MET A 223 18.78 0.86 28.62
N GLU A 224 18.96 0.49 29.89
CA GLU A 224 20.27 0.34 30.51
C GLU A 224 21.08 -0.79 29.87
N ASP A 225 20.45 -1.95 29.64
CA ASP A 225 21.10 -3.09 28.98
C ASP A 225 21.58 -2.73 27.57
N PHE A 226 20.78 -1.98 26.79
CA PHE A 226 21.18 -1.51 25.47
C PHE A 226 22.33 -0.50 25.50
N LYS A 227 22.44 0.33 26.55
CA LYS A 227 23.58 1.23 26.72
C LYS A 227 24.86 0.44 26.97
N LEU A 228 24.81 -0.52 27.89
CA LEU A 228 25.94 -1.40 28.19
C LEU A 228 26.37 -2.23 26.98
N LEU A 229 25.40 -2.71 26.19
CA LEU A 229 25.65 -3.43 24.94
C LEU A 229 26.40 -2.55 23.93
N ARG A 230 25.97 -1.30 23.75
CA ARG A 230 26.66 -0.34 22.88
C ARG A 230 28.09 -0.03 23.36
N GLU A 231 28.31 0.07 24.67
CA GLU A 231 29.64 0.26 25.25
C GLU A 231 30.53 -0.97 24.99
N PHE A 232 29.99 -2.17 25.15
CA PHE A 232 30.69 -3.42 24.85
C PHE A 232 31.05 -3.54 23.35
N GLU A 233 30.14 -3.20 22.44
CA GLU A 233 30.41 -3.16 21.00
C GLU A 233 31.59 -2.22 20.67
N LYS A 234 31.60 -1.01 21.23
CA LYS A 234 32.70 -0.05 21.06
C LYS A 234 34.04 -0.58 21.59
N GLU A 235 34.04 -1.27 22.73
CA GLU A 235 35.25 -1.89 23.27
C GLU A 235 35.79 -2.98 22.35
N MET A 236 34.93 -3.84 21.80
CA MET A 236 35.31 -4.89 20.84
C MET A 236 35.88 -4.29 19.54
N GLU A 237 35.29 -3.21 19.02
CA GLU A 237 35.79 -2.47 17.85
C GLU A 237 37.15 -1.83 18.12
N SER A 238 37.37 -1.28 19.33
CA SER A 238 38.65 -0.67 19.70
C SER A 238 39.79 -1.70 19.86
N GLN A 239 39.47 -2.92 20.29
CA GLN A 239 40.43 -4.02 20.43
C GLN A 239 40.85 -4.63 19.09
N THR A 240 40.00 -4.52 18.06
CA THR A 240 40.31 -4.99 16.69
C THR A 240 41.08 -3.97 15.85
N GLN A 241 41.18 -2.71 16.29
CA GLN A 241 41.88 -1.62 15.59
C GLN A 241 43.34 -1.38 16.00
N PHE A 242 43.86 -2.08 17.02
CA PHE A 242 45.28 -2.02 17.38
C PHE A 242 45.96 -3.39 17.14
N PRO A 243 46.94 -3.48 16.22
CA PRO A 243 47.80 -4.67 16.11
C PRO A 243 48.80 -4.77 17.27
#